data_AF-A0A927Z236-F1
#
_entry.id   AF-A0A927Z236-F1
#
_cell.length_a   1.000
_cell.length_b   1.000
_cell.length_c   1.000
_cell.angle_alpha   90.00
_cell.angle_beta   90.00
_cell.angle_gamma   90.00
#
_symmetry.space_group_name_H-M   'P 1'
#
loop_
_entity.id
_entity.type
_entity.pdbx_description
1 polymer ?
#
loop_
_entity_poly.entity_id
_entity_poly.type
_entity_poly.pdbx_seq_one_letter_code
_entity_poly.pdbx_strand_id
1 'polypeptide(L)'
;MIMRKIRLIICVLVVIVCFSGCGKVAKSNTWQTTMHGIDGVRGLERSIMHLGAGDADKFGISKSLIFVCGDVAIANLDPDVVTKFNELLVSKYGCDFVVEFISGDIIADKYGYTYYDFVSDIKVLGQQADILMAMTPAKYSTLIKEGYFIGLKEYMEETELGQKMYSSYPEVIWEMLKKDGEIFGYAPFCTATNRYALVCNKGLAKELDLNVQEGFSFYEIGDILSEVNVQEQLNADVIEIFASKDALFRMLGYCDMGYGIYGKKDFDGSWKALYPAADEEFMTMCKKLQEYNKKGWLKISDYIGLGIQEIVAEGNFIFWFNNIKDANMVGNKIKLSAYYAVDRIYEVIRGDIWYGYYPTRESLVYGVTTWSKYQKEALDLIALIQTEEELSNLLLYGIEGEHYVYQDGKVIELPNEYHGMGDKFMIINPNITLSEFLEPDDKLGYYKELAKNYEYNPAYSMDRTPYLEQLKVLLTIYEEYETGLLTGTYEDVEAAIAELDKRLKEAGIEQIIDAYNKQLQVLQ
;
A
#
# COMPACT_ATOMS: atom_id res chain seq x y z
N MET A 1 -6.83 10.92 -50.60
CA MET A 1 -6.32 9.87 -51.50
C MET A 1 -4.82 10.09 -51.66
N ILE A 2 -4.00 9.07 -51.36
CA ILE A 2 -2.51 9.06 -51.42
C ILE A 2 -1.80 9.92 -50.35
N MET A 3 -1.87 9.51 -49.08
CA MET A 3 -0.84 9.69 -48.03
C MET A 3 -1.28 9.02 -46.71
N ARG A 4 -1.79 7.79 -46.78
CA ARG A 4 -2.26 7.03 -45.60
C ARG A 4 -1.94 5.53 -45.69
N LYS A 5 -0.90 5.15 -46.43
CA LYS A 5 -0.52 3.74 -46.70
C LYS A 5 0.94 3.36 -46.38
N ILE A 6 1.67 4.12 -45.55
CA ILE A 6 3.07 3.79 -45.16
C ILE A 6 3.27 3.82 -43.63
N ARG A 7 2.33 3.26 -42.85
CA ARG A 7 2.56 2.93 -41.43
C ARG A 7 2.07 1.53 -41.03
N LEU A 8 1.71 0.69 -42.01
CA LEU A 8 1.15 -0.65 -41.77
C LEU A 8 2.10 -1.80 -42.15
N ILE A 9 3.41 -1.59 -42.13
CA ILE A 9 4.42 -2.62 -42.46
C ILE A 9 5.60 -2.57 -41.47
N ILE A 10 5.34 -2.67 -40.16
CA ILE A 10 6.35 -3.09 -39.15
C ILE A 10 5.77 -4.03 -38.06
N CYS A 11 4.45 -4.28 -37.97
CA CYS A 11 3.86 -5.06 -36.86
C CYS A 11 3.26 -6.44 -37.23
N VAL A 12 3.74 -7.16 -38.25
CA VAL A 12 3.14 -8.45 -38.68
C VAL A 12 4.09 -9.66 -38.64
N LEU A 13 5.21 -9.59 -37.92
CA LEU A 13 6.07 -10.78 -37.75
C LEU A 13 6.51 -10.92 -36.29
N VAL A 14 5.68 -11.56 -35.45
CA VAL A 14 6.00 -12.68 -34.52
C VAL A 14 4.70 -13.04 -33.79
N VAL A 15 3.83 -13.82 -34.43
CA VAL A 15 2.83 -14.68 -33.78
C VAL A 15 2.80 -15.98 -34.58
N ILE A 16 2.66 -17.12 -33.89
CA ILE A 16 2.78 -18.54 -34.32
C ILE A 16 4.23 -19.02 -34.10
N VAL A 17 4.56 -19.83 -33.08
CA VAL A 17 4.14 -21.20 -32.74
C VAL A 17 4.26 -21.36 -31.20
N CYS A 18 3.27 -21.81 -30.43
CA CYS A 18 3.09 -23.21 -30.03
C CYS A 18 1.84 -23.36 -29.15
N PHE A 19 0.78 -24.00 -29.68
CA PHE A 19 -0.18 -24.76 -28.87
C PHE A 19 -0.03 -26.22 -29.26
N SER A 20 0.45 -27.05 -28.33
CA SER A 20 0.10 -28.48 -28.24
C SER A 20 0.74 -29.08 -26.99
N GLY A 21 -0.06 -29.49 -26.00
CA GLY A 21 0.45 -30.33 -24.92
C GLY A 21 -0.37 -30.40 -23.64
N CYS A 22 -1.68 -30.66 -23.70
CA CYS A 22 -2.34 -31.27 -22.55
C CYS A 22 -1.90 -32.73 -22.42
N GLY A 23 -1.43 -33.13 -21.24
CA GLY A 23 -1.50 -34.51 -20.77
C GLY A 23 -0.22 -35.07 -20.13
N LYS A 24 -0.10 -34.96 -18.80
CA LYS A 24 -0.06 -36.11 -17.88
C LYS A 24 0.22 -35.66 -16.44
N VAL A 25 -0.68 -36.11 -15.57
CA VAL A 25 -0.54 -36.15 -14.11
C VAL A 25 0.68 -37.00 -13.72
N ALA A 26 1.56 -36.48 -12.85
CA ALA A 26 2.56 -37.28 -12.15
C ALA A 26 2.83 -36.73 -10.74
N LYS A 27 2.17 -37.38 -9.78
CA LYS A 27 2.53 -37.68 -8.38
C LYS A 27 3.55 -36.80 -7.65
N SER A 28 3.07 -36.31 -6.51
CA SER A 28 3.80 -35.97 -5.27
C SER A 28 5.17 -36.64 -5.10
N ASN A 29 6.20 -35.81 -4.92
CA ASN A 29 7.41 -36.24 -4.24
C ASN A 29 7.57 -35.40 -2.97
N THR A 30 7.45 -36.10 -1.85
CA THR A 30 7.92 -35.74 -0.52
C THR A 30 9.37 -35.24 -0.60
N TRP A 31 9.62 -33.98 -0.25
CA TRP A 31 10.98 -33.49 -0.04
C TRP A 31 11.47 -33.98 1.32
N GLN A 32 12.32 -34.99 1.29
CA GLN A 32 13.20 -35.31 2.42
C GLN A 32 14.15 -34.15 2.63
N THR A 33 14.15 -33.63 3.86
CA THR A 33 15.13 -32.73 4.44
C THR A 33 16.54 -33.26 4.18
N THR A 34 17.26 -32.62 3.27
CA THR A 34 18.72 -32.73 3.18
C THR A 34 19.30 -31.38 3.54
N MET A 35 19.71 -31.25 4.80
CA MET A 35 20.56 -30.16 5.25
C MET A 35 21.75 -30.05 4.30
N HIS A 36 21.76 -29.03 3.44
CA HIS A 36 22.95 -28.66 2.68
C HIS A 36 23.90 -27.96 3.64
N GLY A 37 24.79 -28.76 4.23
CA GLY A 37 25.78 -28.30 5.18
C GLY A 37 26.81 -27.38 4.52
N ILE A 38 27.14 -26.31 5.25
CA ILE A 38 28.46 -25.65 5.38
C ILE A 38 29.12 -25.05 4.13
N ASP A 39 28.94 -25.60 2.92
CA ASP A 39 29.54 -25.08 1.68
C ASP A 39 28.71 -23.96 1.03
N GLY A 40 27.39 -23.94 1.22
CA GLY A 40 26.55 -22.77 0.85
C GLY A 40 26.86 -21.54 1.72
N VAL A 41 27.25 -21.79 2.98
CA VAL A 41 27.53 -20.76 4.01
C VAL A 41 28.77 -19.93 3.68
N ARG A 42 29.79 -20.51 3.03
CA ARG A 42 30.98 -19.76 2.57
C ARG A 42 30.75 -18.94 1.30
N GLY A 43 29.65 -19.20 0.58
CA GLY A 43 29.26 -18.46 -0.61
C GLY A 43 28.51 -17.15 -0.31
N LEU A 44 27.91 -17.03 0.88
CA LEU A 44 27.15 -15.84 1.31
C LEU A 44 28.05 -14.60 1.45
N GLU A 45 29.28 -14.77 1.94
CA GLU A 45 30.20 -13.65 2.24
C GLU A 45 30.70 -12.86 1.01
N ARG A 46 30.59 -13.40 -0.22
CA ARG A 46 31.29 -12.84 -1.39
C ARG A 46 30.42 -12.12 -2.41
N SER A 47 29.12 -11.92 -2.15
CA SER A 47 28.29 -11.33 -3.19
C SER A 47 27.07 -10.53 -2.75
N ILE A 48 27.12 -10.01 -1.52
CA ILE A 48 26.16 -9.04 -1.04
C ILE A 48 26.53 -7.68 -1.63
N MET A 49 25.57 -6.98 -2.23
CA MET A 49 25.76 -5.59 -2.66
C MET A 49 25.67 -4.71 -1.42
N HIS A 50 26.82 -4.45 -0.81
CA HIS A 50 26.96 -3.52 0.31
C HIS A 50 27.15 -2.11 -0.23
N LEU A 51 26.11 -1.29 -0.17
CA LEU A 51 26.24 0.13 -0.50
C LEU A 51 26.89 0.88 0.65
N GLY A 52 27.90 1.70 0.37
CA GLY A 52 28.72 2.36 1.41
C GLY A 52 29.87 1.49 1.96
N ALA A 53 30.10 0.30 1.41
CA ALA A 53 31.24 -0.53 1.80
C ALA A 53 32.57 0.23 1.63
N GLY A 54 33.37 0.26 2.69
CA GLY A 54 34.65 0.99 2.72
C GLY A 54 34.55 2.46 3.17
N ASP A 55 33.34 2.99 3.40
CA ASP A 55 33.16 4.33 3.96
C ASP A 55 33.71 4.42 5.39
N ALA A 56 33.61 3.33 6.17
CA ALA A 56 34.23 3.24 7.50
C ALA A 56 35.74 3.57 7.44
N ASP A 57 36.47 2.94 6.51
CA ASP A 57 37.90 3.20 6.30
C ASP A 57 38.14 4.63 5.77
N LYS A 58 37.30 5.10 4.83
CA LYS A 58 37.38 6.44 4.24
C LYS A 58 37.25 7.55 5.29
N PHE A 59 36.34 7.38 6.25
CA PHE A 59 36.07 8.36 7.29
C PHE A 59 36.85 8.10 8.59
N GLY A 60 37.65 7.03 8.66
CA GLY A 60 38.41 6.66 9.86
C GLY A 60 37.52 6.23 11.03
N ILE A 61 36.38 5.63 10.72
CA ILE A 61 35.36 5.17 11.67
C ILE A 61 35.40 3.66 11.81
N SER A 62 35.23 3.14 13.02
CA SER A 62 35.25 1.71 13.30
C SER A 62 33.87 1.06 13.41
N LYS A 63 32.80 1.84 13.56
CA LYS A 63 31.42 1.33 13.64
C LYS A 63 30.76 1.43 12.26
N SER A 64 30.46 0.29 11.66
CA SER A 64 29.65 0.19 10.44
C SER A 64 28.34 -0.52 10.78
N LEU A 65 27.21 0.16 10.61
CA LEU A 65 25.88 -0.37 10.83
C LEU A 65 25.37 -1.05 9.56
N ILE A 66 24.72 -2.20 9.70
CA ILE A 66 24.11 -2.93 8.58
C ILE A 66 22.59 -2.72 8.60
N PHE A 67 22.09 -1.97 7.61
CA PHE A 67 20.68 -1.74 7.38
C PHE A 67 20.17 -2.66 6.26
N VAL A 68 19.37 -3.66 6.60
CA VAL A 68 18.81 -4.62 5.64
C VAL A 68 17.38 -4.21 5.25
N CYS A 69 17.18 -3.90 3.99
CA CYS A 69 15.84 -3.72 3.40
C CYS A 69 15.46 -4.95 2.59
N GLY A 70 14.17 -5.12 2.35
CA GLY A 70 13.62 -6.25 1.60
C GLY A 70 12.96 -5.77 0.31
N ASP A 71 13.64 -4.94 -0.47
CA ASP A 71 13.11 -4.51 -1.76
C ASP A 71 14.25 -4.18 -2.74
N VAL A 72 13.94 -4.25 -4.03
CA VAL A 72 14.75 -3.77 -5.16
C VAL A 72 14.91 -2.24 -5.18
N ALA A 73 14.15 -1.47 -4.40
CA ALA A 73 14.35 -0.01 -4.32
C ALA A 73 15.77 0.39 -3.88
N ILE A 74 16.43 -0.40 -3.02
CA ILE A 74 17.85 -0.21 -2.67
C ILE A 74 18.79 -0.52 -3.85
N ALA A 75 18.39 -1.38 -4.78
CA ALA A 75 19.19 -1.71 -5.96
C ALA A 75 19.50 -0.47 -6.82
N ASN A 76 18.62 0.53 -6.76
CA ASN A 76 18.70 1.75 -7.56
C ASN A 76 19.27 2.95 -6.76
N LEU A 77 19.62 2.75 -5.49
CA LEU A 77 20.22 3.82 -4.69
C LEU A 77 21.68 4.04 -5.14
N ASP A 78 21.98 5.26 -5.58
CA ASP A 78 23.33 5.60 -6.05
C ASP A 78 24.36 5.46 -4.91
N PRO A 79 25.48 4.75 -5.10
CA PRO A 79 26.57 4.70 -4.13
C PRO A 79 27.08 6.08 -3.68
N ASP A 80 27.09 7.09 -4.55
CA ASP A 80 27.52 8.45 -4.22
C ASP A 80 26.54 9.13 -3.25
N VAL A 81 25.24 8.82 -3.36
CA VAL A 81 24.21 9.24 -2.39
C VAL A 81 24.50 8.64 -1.02
N VAL A 82 24.88 7.36 -0.94
CA VAL A 82 25.20 6.67 0.32
C VAL A 82 26.49 7.21 0.94
N THR A 83 27.51 7.44 0.12
CA THR A 83 28.74 8.09 0.57
C THR A 83 28.46 9.50 1.10
N LYS A 84 27.61 10.28 0.43
CA LYS A 84 27.24 11.62 0.88
C LYS A 84 26.43 11.58 2.17
N PHE A 85 25.56 10.59 2.31
CA PHE A 85 24.78 10.34 3.51
C PHE A 85 25.69 10.05 4.70
N ASN A 86 26.66 9.14 4.53
CA ASN A 86 27.67 8.85 5.54
C ASN A 86 28.54 10.07 5.87
N GLU A 87 28.94 10.86 4.87
CA GLU A 87 29.67 12.13 5.11
C GLU A 87 28.86 13.08 6.01
N LEU A 88 27.55 13.22 5.78
CA LEU A 88 26.67 14.06 6.60
C LEU A 88 26.53 13.54 8.03
N LEU A 89 26.30 12.24 8.21
CA LEU A 89 26.24 11.60 9.54
C LEU A 89 27.46 11.99 10.38
N VAL A 90 28.66 11.87 9.80
CA VAL A 90 29.92 12.11 10.51
C VAL A 90 30.18 13.60 10.69
N SER A 91 30.18 14.37 9.60
CA SER A 91 30.67 15.74 9.60
C SER A 91 29.69 16.75 10.19
N LYS A 92 28.39 16.53 10.00
CA LYS A 92 27.32 17.46 10.42
C LYS A 92 26.64 17.00 11.69
N TYR A 93 26.26 15.72 11.75
CA TYR A 93 25.52 15.16 12.90
C TYR A 93 26.44 14.57 13.98
N GLY A 94 27.75 14.52 13.74
CA GLY A 94 28.75 14.10 14.73
C GLY A 94 28.68 12.61 15.09
N CYS A 95 28.10 11.79 14.22
CA CYS A 95 28.02 10.35 14.41
C CYS A 95 29.41 9.71 14.37
N ASP A 96 29.66 8.75 15.25
CA ASP A 96 30.87 7.92 15.26
C ASP A 96 30.66 6.57 14.57
N PHE A 97 29.68 6.52 13.66
CA PHE A 97 29.30 5.37 12.87
C PHE A 97 28.98 5.79 11.42
N VAL A 98 29.09 4.81 10.53
CA VAL A 98 28.57 4.87 9.15
C VAL A 98 27.53 3.78 8.97
N VAL A 99 26.76 3.85 7.89
CA VAL A 99 25.79 2.82 7.51
C VAL A 99 26.15 2.19 6.16
N GLU A 100 25.96 0.88 6.11
CA GLU A 100 25.90 0.10 4.88
C GLU A 100 24.47 -0.37 4.64
N PHE A 101 23.96 -0.08 3.45
CA PHE A 101 22.63 -0.53 3.02
C PHE A 101 22.74 -1.81 2.22
N ILE A 102 21.84 -2.76 2.53
CA ILE A 102 21.81 -4.08 1.91
C ILE A 102 20.39 -4.41 1.45
N SER A 103 20.25 -4.84 0.19
CA SER A 103 18.99 -5.43 -0.31
C SER A 103 18.96 -6.93 -0.03
N GLY A 104 18.17 -7.33 0.97
CA GLY A 104 17.92 -8.72 1.32
C GLY A 104 17.21 -9.50 0.21
N ASP A 105 16.35 -8.86 -0.59
CA ASP A 105 15.64 -9.50 -1.70
C ASP A 105 16.59 -9.91 -2.82
N ILE A 106 17.47 -9.01 -3.26
CA ILE A 106 18.46 -9.32 -4.30
C ILE A 106 19.36 -10.48 -3.89
N ILE A 107 19.74 -10.52 -2.60
CA ILE A 107 20.55 -11.60 -2.06
C ILE A 107 19.74 -12.88 -2.02
N ALA A 108 18.53 -12.84 -1.47
CA ALA A 108 17.68 -14.01 -1.36
C ALA A 108 17.40 -14.62 -2.75
N ASP A 109 17.02 -13.80 -3.73
CA ASP A 109 16.74 -14.22 -5.11
C ASP A 109 17.96 -14.91 -5.75
N LYS A 110 19.16 -14.39 -5.52
CA LYS A 110 20.41 -14.97 -6.03
C LYS A 110 20.61 -16.42 -5.59
N TYR A 111 20.13 -16.77 -4.40
CA TYR A 111 20.25 -18.11 -3.83
C TYR A 111 18.94 -18.92 -3.86
N GLY A 112 17.89 -18.40 -4.51
CA GLY A 112 16.57 -19.04 -4.57
C GLY A 112 15.84 -19.07 -3.23
N TYR A 113 16.13 -18.10 -2.37
CA TYR A 113 15.57 -17.91 -1.03
C TYR A 113 14.53 -16.81 -1.01
N THR A 114 13.71 -16.78 0.04
CA THR A 114 12.92 -15.58 0.37
C THR A 114 13.71 -14.63 1.26
N TYR A 115 13.30 -13.37 1.33
CA TYR A 115 13.83 -12.40 2.31
C TYR A 115 13.92 -12.95 3.73
N TYR A 116 12.88 -13.68 4.16
CA TYR A 116 12.81 -14.21 5.52
C TYR A 116 13.71 -15.44 5.74
N ASP A 117 13.99 -16.22 4.69
CA ASP A 117 15.00 -17.27 4.76
C ASP A 117 16.39 -16.63 4.97
N PHE A 118 16.70 -15.57 4.22
CA PHE A 118 17.93 -14.79 4.39
C PHE A 118 18.05 -14.16 5.80
N VAL A 119 16.99 -13.53 6.30
CA VAL A 119 16.96 -12.94 7.66
C VAL A 119 17.15 -14.02 8.73
N SER A 120 16.52 -15.18 8.56
CA SER A 120 16.70 -16.32 9.47
C SER A 120 18.16 -16.80 9.46
N ASP A 121 18.77 -16.93 8.29
CA ASP A 121 20.16 -17.35 8.14
C ASP A 121 21.14 -16.36 8.78
N ILE A 122 20.97 -15.04 8.58
CA ILE A 122 21.78 -14.02 9.26
C ILE A 122 21.79 -14.25 10.76
N LYS A 123 20.59 -14.45 11.35
CA LYS A 123 20.45 -14.65 12.80
C LYS A 123 21.10 -15.95 13.27
N VAL A 124 20.85 -17.06 12.57
CA VAL A 124 21.42 -18.39 12.91
C VAL A 124 22.94 -18.42 12.78
N LEU A 125 23.48 -17.75 11.76
CA LEU A 125 24.92 -17.66 11.50
C LEU A 125 25.62 -16.63 12.40
N GLY A 126 24.87 -15.80 13.14
CA GLY A 126 25.43 -14.74 13.98
C GLY A 126 26.06 -13.61 13.15
N GLN A 127 25.58 -13.40 11.93
CA GLN A 127 26.00 -12.28 11.08
C GLN A 127 25.41 -10.96 11.60
N GLN A 128 26.11 -9.86 11.35
CA GLN A 128 25.65 -8.54 11.75
C GLN A 128 24.46 -8.11 10.87
N ALA A 129 23.38 -7.70 11.53
CA ALA A 129 22.27 -6.96 10.94
C ALA A 129 21.70 -6.09 12.05
N ASP A 130 21.81 -4.77 11.91
CA ASP A 130 21.45 -3.84 12.98
C ASP A 130 20.00 -3.41 12.85
N ILE A 131 19.51 -3.24 11.63
CA ILE A 131 18.13 -2.87 11.32
C ILE A 131 17.57 -3.86 10.28
N LEU A 132 16.37 -4.38 10.54
CA LEU A 132 15.63 -5.26 9.63
C LEU A 132 14.22 -4.73 9.36
N MET A 133 13.63 -5.16 8.25
CA MET A 133 12.26 -4.85 7.89
C MET A 133 11.31 -6.02 8.15
N ALA A 134 10.13 -5.73 8.67
CA ALA A 134 8.97 -6.59 8.63
C ALA A 134 8.03 -6.14 7.50
N MET A 135 8.00 -6.87 6.38
CA MET A 135 7.22 -6.49 5.19
C MET A 135 5.71 -6.48 5.43
N THR A 136 5.20 -7.38 6.27
CA THR A 136 3.75 -7.60 6.44
C THR A 136 3.34 -7.55 7.91
N PRO A 137 2.08 -7.25 8.22
CA PRO A 137 1.58 -7.26 9.61
C PRO A 137 1.80 -8.60 10.32
N ALA A 138 1.59 -9.70 9.59
CA ALA A 138 1.82 -11.06 10.10
C ALA A 138 3.30 -11.27 10.45
N LYS A 139 4.21 -10.84 9.59
CA LYS A 139 5.65 -10.97 9.81
C LYS A 139 6.16 -10.04 10.91
N TYR A 140 5.63 -8.83 11.03
CA TYR A 140 5.92 -7.93 12.15
C TYR A 140 5.57 -8.62 13.49
N SER A 141 4.36 -9.17 13.57
CA SER A 141 3.92 -9.92 14.76
C SER A 141 4.77 -11.16 15.05
N THR A 142 5.15 -11.93 14.01
CA THR A 142 6.01 -13.11 14.18
C THR A 142 7.41 -12.74 14.66
N LEU A 143 8.05 -11.74 14.06
CA LEU A 143 9.41 -11.32 14.42
C LEU A 143 9.49 -10.76 15.83
N ILE A 144 8.47 -10.01 16.29
CA ILE A 144 8.36 -9.58 17.69
C ILE A 144 8.27 -10.79 18.62
N LYS A 145 7.38 -11.75 18.33
CA LYS A 145 7.21 -12.96 19.14
C LYS A 145 8.48 -13.81 19.20
N GLU A 146 9.27 -13.83 18.14
CA GLU A 146 10.56 -14.52 18.07
C GLU A 146 11.74 -13.70 18.63
N GLY A 147 11.47 -12.54 19.22
CA GLY A 147 12.45 -11.69 19.89
C GLY A 147 13.48 -11.09 18.93
N TYR A 148 13.09 -10.73 17.71
CA TYR A 148 13.99 -10.11 16.75
C TYR A 148 14.25 -8.64 17.07
N PHE A 149 13.25 -7.91 17.57
CA PHE A 149 13.32 -6.46 17.74
C PHE A 149 13.39 -6.04 19.21
N ILE A 150 14.13 -4.95 19.48
CA ILE A 150 14.07 -4.24 20.76
C ILE A 150 12.87 -3.28 20.78
N GLY A 151 12.38 -2.93 21.97
CA GLY A 151 11.37 -1.88 22.14
C GLY A 151 11.96 -0.48 21.94
N LEU A 152 11.18 0.45 21.40
CA LEU A 152 11.58 1.83 21.15
C LEU A 152 10.98 2.82 22.16
N LYS A 153 10.00 2.43 22.98
CA LYS A 153 9.28 3.35 23.87
C LYS A 153 10.23 4.12 24.81
N GLU A 154 11.12 3.43 25.51
CA GLU A 154 12.09 4.07 26.41
C GLU A 154 12.97 5.08 25.65
N TYR A 155 13.47 4.72 24.46
CA TYR A 155 14.25 5.63 23.62
C TYR A 155 13.44 6.88 23.20
N MET A 156 12.17 6.70 22.83
CA MET A 156 11.26 7.80 22.45
C MET A 156 10.88 8.70 23.63
N GLU A 157 10.83 8.16 24.84
CA GLU A 157 10.47 8.90 26.05
C GLU A 157 11.68 9.60 26.69
N GLU A 158 12.86 8.98 26.67
CA GLU A 158 14.02 9.42 27.45
C GLU A 158 15.07 10.21 26.66
N THR A 159 15.04 10.18 25.32
CA THR A 159 16.03 10.89 24.49
C THR A 159 15.40 12.04 23.70
N GLU A 160 16.12 13.15 23.56
CA GLU A 160 15.64 14.29 22.75
C GLU A 160 15.38 13.90 21.28
N LEU A 161 16.25 13.06 20.72
CA LEU A 161 16.15 12.61 19.33
C LEU A 161 14.97 11.64 19.15
N GLY A 162 14.73 10.74 20.11
CA GLY A 162 13.55 9.87 20.14
C GLY A 162 12.24 10.64 20.27
N GLN A 163 12.19 11.67 21.12
CA GLN A 163 11.03 12.55 21.26
C GLN A 163 10.75 13.33 19.96
N LYS A 164 11.81 13.80 19.28
CA LYS A 164 11.70 14.46 17.96
C LYS A 164 11.16 13.48 16.91
N MET A 165 11.63 12.23 16.89
CA MET A 165 11.12 11.19 16.01
C MET A 165 9.64 10.92 16.27
N TYR A 166 9.25 10.72 17.53
CA TYR A 166 7.85 10.51 17.89
C TYR A 166 6.95 11.66 17.39
N SER A 167 7.40 12.90 17.58
CA SER A 167 6.66 14.11 17.19
C SER A 167 6.57 14.36 15.69
N SER A 168 7.44 13.70 14.90
CA SER A 168 7.55 13.82 13.43
C SER A 168 6.49 13.03 12.64
N TYR A 169 5.61 12.33 13.35
CA TYR A 169 4.46 11.60 12.80
C TYR A 169 3.16 11.97 13.54
N PRO A 170 1.98 11.77 12.92
CA PRO A 170 0.72 11.72 13.66
C PRO A 170 0.71 10.59 14.69
N GLU A 171 0.18 10.84 15.90
CA GLU A 171 0.15 9.86 17.00
C GLU A 171 -0.48 8.52 16.62
N VAL A 172 -1.52 8.54 15.78
CA VAL A 172 -2.21 7.35 15.28
C VAL A 172 -1.29 6.37 14.53
N ILE A 173 -0.17 6.84 13.96
CA ILE A 173 0.84 5.97 13.32
C ILE A 173 1.52 5.11 14.38
N TRP A 174 1.89 5.69 15.52
CA TRP A 174 2.51 4.95 16.63
C TRP A 174 1.51 4.01 17.31
N GLU A 175 0.26 4.44 17.49
CA GLU A 175 -0.80 3.58 18.01
C GLU A 175 -1.08 2.38 17.09
N MET A 176 -1.03 2.58 15.77
CA MET A 176 -1.15 1.50 14.79
C MET A 176 -0.04 0.45 14.92
N LEU A 177 1.19 0.86 15.23
CA LEU A 177 2.35 -0.04 15.32
C LEU A 177 2.52 -0.71 16.69
N LYS A 178 1.71 -0.32 17.68
CA LYS A 178 1.82 -0.79 19.06
C LYS A 178 1.42 -2.26 19.18
N LYS A 179 2.24 -3.04 19.89
CA LYS A 179 1.99 -4.45 20.23
C LYS A 179 2.21 -4.63 21.72
N ASP A 180 1.18 -5.10 22.44
CA ASP A 180 1.22 -5.32 23.89
C ASP A 180 1.73 -4.12 24.71
N GLY A 181 1.43 -2.89 24.28
CA GLY A 181 1.83 -1.66 24.97
C GLY A 181 3.21 -1.10 24.59
N GLU A 182 3.93 -1.77 23.70
CA GLU A 182 5.29 -1.41 23.23
C GLU A 182 5.30 -1.15 21.71
N ILE A 183 6.32 -0.46 21.20
CA ILE A 183 6.56 -0.21 19.77
C ILE A 183 7.91 -0.81 19.40
N PHE A 184 7.97 -1.63 18.35
CA PHE A 184 9.17 -2.40 17.98
C PHE A 184 9.80 -1.95 16.65
N GLY A 185 9.23 -0.93 16.01
CA GLY A 185 9.83 -0.28 14.86
C GLY A 185 9.06 0.96 14.41
N TYR A 186 9.57 1.64 13.39
CA TYR A 186 8.86 2.71 12.70
C TYR A 186 8.36 2.23 11.34
N ALA A 187 7.31 2.86 10.83
CA ALA A 187 6.84 2.66 9.46
C ALA A 187 6.83 4.02 8.74
N PRO A 188 7.36 4.11 7.51
CA PRO A 188 7.50 5.34 6.74
C PRO A 188 6.17 5.82 6.12
N PHE A 189 5.07 5.81 6.89
CA PHE A 189 3.75 6.20 6.42
C PHE A 189 3.31 7.56 6.98
N CYS A 190 2.75 8.41 6.11
CA CYS A 190 2.09 9.63 6.55
C CYS A 190 0.70 9.37 7.18
N THR A 191 0.07 8.23 6.85
CA THR A 191 -1.32 7.92 7.18
C THR A 191 -1.47 6.51 7.73
N ALA A 192 -2.41 6.33 8.68
CA ALA A 192 -2.72 5.02 9.29
C ALA A 192 -3.82 4.26 8.51
N THR A 193 -4.44 4.91 7.53
CA THR A 193 -5.60 4.42 6.78
C THR A 193 -5.41 4.57 5.28
N ASN A 194 -6.26 3.87 4.54
CA ASN A 194 -6.47 4.07 3.12
C ASN A 194 -7.70 4.97 2.92
N ARG A 195 -7.53 6.10 2.20
CA ARG A 195 -8.64 6.98 1.83
C ARG A 195 -9.30 6.52 0.53
N TYR A 196 -10.63 6.41 0.54
CA TYR A 196 -11.43 6.15 -0.65
C TYR A 196 -12.26 7.38 -0.96
N ALA A 197 -12.28 7.81 -2.22
CA ALA A 197 -12.98 9.02 -2.62
C ALA A 197 -13.70 8.81 -3.94
N LEU A 198 -14.97 9.21 -3.96
CA LEU A 198 -15.74 9.41 -5.18
C LEU A 198 -15.42 10.81 -5.70
N VAL A 199 -14.97 10.90 -6.95
CA VAL A 199 -14.64 12.17 -7.62
C VAL A 199 -15.24 12.21 -9.01
N CYS A 200 -15.62 13.41 -9.44
CA CYS A 200 -16.06 13.68 -10.81
C CYS A 200 -15.02 14.54 -11.53
N ASN A 201 -14.60 14.15 -12.74
CA ASN A 201 -13.71 14.97 -13.56
C ASN A 201 -14.43 16.27 -13.96
N LYS A 202 -13.98 17.40 -13.39
CA LYS A 202 -14.62 18.70 -13.57
C LYS A 202 -14.56 19.20 -15.02
N GLY A 203 -13.50 18.84 -15.75
CA GLY A 203 -13.34 19.19 -17.16
C GLY A 203 -14.41 18.53 -18.02
N LEU A 204 -14.56 17.20 -17.89
CA LEU A 204 -15.55 16.42 -18.62
C LEU A 204 -16.99 16.75 -18.16
N ALA A 205 -17.20 16.98 -16.87
CA ALA A 205 -18.51 17.42 -16.37
C ALA A 205 -18.96 18.73 -17.04
N LYS A 206 -18.04 19.68 -17.24
CA LYS A 206 -18.34 20.93 -17.95
C LYS A 206 -18.59 20.73 -19.44
N GLU A 207 -17.83 19.85 -20.10
CA GLU A 207 -18.01 19.55 -21.53
C GLU A 207 -19.36 18.89 -21.81
N LEU A 208 -19.82 18.05 -20.88
CA LEU A 208 -21.09 17.34 -20.93
C LEU A 208 -22.27 18.12 -20.32
N ASP A 209 -22.04 19.34 -19.83
CA ASP A 209 -23.04 20.16 -19.11
C ASP A 209 -23.71 19.45 -17.91
N LEU A 210 -22.93 18.63 -17.17
CA LEU A 210 -23.39 17.91 -15.99
C LEU A 210 -23.54 18.83 -14.79
N ASN A 211 -24.70 18.75 -14.12
CA ASN A 211 -24.93 19.42 -12.84
C ASN A 211 -24.43 18.55 -11.69
N VAL A 212 -23.14 18.69 -11.34
CA VAL A 212 -22.50 17.99 -10.22
C VAL A 212 -22.19 18.98 -9.10
N GLN A 213 -22.66 18.68 -7.90
CA GLN A 213 -22.40 19.48 -6.70
C GLN A 213 -21.36 18.77 -5.82
N GLU A 214 -20.63 19.53 -5.00
CA GLU A 214 -19.75 18.93 -3.98
C GLU A 214 -20.58 18.09 -2.99
N GLY A 215 -20.03 16.95 -2.55
CA GLY A 215 -20.68 16.02 -1.63
C GLY A 215 -21.72 15.11 -2.27
N PHE A 216 -21.71 14.95 -3.60
CA PHE A 216 -22.57 13.99 -4.29
C PHE A 216 -22.24 12.54 -3.92
N SER A 217 -23.25 11.68 -3.94
CA SER A 217 -23.13 10.26 -3.62
C SER A 217 -23.12 9.37 -4.86
N PHE A 218 -22.68 8.12 -4.70
CA PHE A 218 -22.75 7.11 -5.75
C PHE A 218 -24.19 6.88 -6.27
N TYR A 219 -25.19 7.03 -5.40
CA TYR A 219 -26.59 6.80 -5.73
C TYR A 219 -27.21 7.90 -6.60
N GLU A 220 -26.61 9.10 -6.63
CA GLU A 220 -27.07 10.26 -7.41
C GLU A 220 -26.50 10.27 -8.84
N ILE A 221 -25.46 9.47 -9.12
CA ILE A 221 -24.82 9.41 -10.46
C ILE A 221 -25.86 9.09 -11.56
N GLY A 222 -26.84 8.25 -11.25
CA GLY A 222 -27.93 7.89 -12.15
C GLY A 222 -28.71 9.09 -12.68
N ASP A 223 -29.04 10.01 -11.78
CA ASP A 223 -29.79 11.22 -12.10
C ASP A 223 -28.90 12.24 -12.81
N ILE A 224 -27.65 12.37 -12.37
CA ILE A 224 -26.66 13.27 -12.97
C ILE A 224 -26.41 12.93 -14.45
N LEU A 225 -26.30 11.64 -14.80
CA LEU A 225 -26.06 11.20 -16.18
C LEU A 225 -27.33 11.04 -17.02
N SER A 226 -28.52 11.16 -16.42
CA SER A 226 -29.79 10.75 -17.05
C SER A 226 -30.13 11.47 -18.37
N GLU A 227 -29.63 12.69 -18.56
CA GLU A 227 -29.91 13.54 -19.73
C GLU A 227 -28.76 13.56 -20.76
N VAL A 228 -27.67 12.81 -20.53
CA VAL A 228 -26.46 12.88 -21.34
C VAL A 228 -26.20 11.58 -22.09
N ASN A 229 -26.02 11.68 -23.40
CA ASN A 229 -25.46 10.60 -24.20
C ASN A 229 -23.94 10.82 -24.37
N VAL A 230 -23.17 10.28 -23.43
CA VAL A 230 -21.72 10.47 -23.32
C VAL A 230 -21.02 10.11 -24.64
N GLN A 231 -21.39 8.97 -25.23
CA GLN A 231 -20.76 8.43 -26.44
C GLN A 231 -21.05 9.27 -27.70
N GLU A 232 -22.20 9.97 -27.75
CA GLU A 232 -22.53 10.87 -28.85
C GLU A 232 -21.82 12.23 -28.71
N GLN A 233 -21.61 12.68 -27.48
CA GLN A 233 -21.04 14.00 -27.19
C GLN A 233 -19.50 13.98 -27.15
N LEU A 234 -18.89 12.90 -26.68
CA LEU A 234 -17.44 12.75 -26.57
C LEU A 234 -16.91 11.83 -27.68
N ASN A 235 -15.98 12.33 -28.49
CA ASN A 235 -15.25 11.54 -29.49
C ASN A 235 -14.01 10.85 -28.87
N ALA A 236 -14.14 10.30 -27.66
CA ALA A 236 -13.05 9.67 -26.91
C ALA A 236 -13.56 8.43 -26.16
N ASP A 237 -12.67 7.47 -25.93
CA ASP A 237 -12.96 6.31 -25.07
C ASP A 237 -12.96 6.78 -23.61
N VAL A 238 -14.14 7.06 -23.09
CA VAL A 238 -14.36 7.62 -21.74
C VAL A 238 -15.11 6.59 -20.90
N ILE A 239 -14.63 6.37 -19.68
CA ILE A 239 -15.30 5.54 -18.69
C ILE A 239 -16.28 6.39 -17.90
N GLU A 240 -17.59 6.12 -17.98
CA GLU A 240 -18.58 6.89 -17.22
C GLU A 240 -18.42 6.67 -15.71
N ILE A 241 -18.34 5.41 -15.26
CA ILE A 241 -18.16 5.06 -13.85
C ILE A 241 -17.07 4.01 -13.72
N PHE A 242 -15.96 4.37 -13.09
CA PHE A 242 -14.97 3.42 -12.60
C PHE A 242 -15.05 3.31 -11.07
N ALA A 243 -15.19 2.09 -10.54
CA ALA A 243 -15.08 1.86 -9.10
C ALA A 243 -14.31 0.58 -8.76
N SER A 244 -13.69 0.52 -7.59
CA SER A 244 -13.20 -0.74 -7.02
C SER A 244 -14.24 -1.38 -6.10
N LYS A 245 -14.16 -2.70 -5.90
CA LYS A 245 -15.01 -3.39 -4.93
C LYS A 245 -14.75 -2.83 -3.54
N ASP A 246 -13.48 -2.65 -3.14
CA ASP A 246 -13.19 -2.14 -1.80
C ASP A 246 -13.83 -0.75 -1.58
N ALA A 247 -13.77 0.16 -2.57
CA ALA A 247 -14.42 1.47 -2.48
C ALA A 247 -15.93 1.38 -2.22
N LEU A 248 -16.63 0.50 -2.94
CA LEU A 248 -18.06 0.27 -2.77
C LEU A 248 -18.39 -0.22 -1.36
N PHE A 249 -17.60 -1.15 -0.82
CA PHE A 249 -17.78 -1.65 0.55
C PHE A 249 -17.49 -0.55 1.58
N ARG A 250 -16.42 0.24 1.39
CA ARG A 250 -16.07 1.33 2.30
C ARG A 250 -17.14 2.41 2.36
N MET A 251 -17.80 2.69 1.24
CA MET A 251 -18.94 3.62 1.18
C MET A 251 -20.08 3.23 2.12
N LEU A 252 -20.36 1.93 2.24
CA LEU A 252 -21.39 1.39 3.12
C LEU A 252 -20.93 1.27 4.58
N GLY A 253 -19.73 1.75 4.90
CA GLY A 253 -19.13 1.64 6.23
C GLY A 253 -18.62 0.24 6.57
N TYR A 254 -18.45 -0.65 5.57
CA TYR A 254 -17.94 -1.97 5.83
C TYR A 254 -16.44 -1.96 6.14
N CYS A 255 -16.11 -2.73 7.16
CA CYS A 255 -14.74 -3.05 7.51
C CYS A 255 -14.48 -4.54 7.38
N ASP A 256 -13.61 -4.92 6.46
CA ASP A 256 -13.24 -6.33 6.24
C ASP A 256 -12.72 -6.97 7.53
N MET A 257 -13.41 -8.03 7.97
CA MET A 257 -12.99 -8.88 9.08
C MET A 257 -12.43 -10.22 8.58
N GLY A 258 -12.24 -10.38 7.28
CA GLY A 258 -11.74 -11.57 6.62
C GLY A 258 -12.84 -12.55 6.19
N TYR A 259 -12.58 -13.27 5.11
CA TYR A 259 -13.41 -14.38 4.62
C TYR A 259 -14.88 -14.02 4.33
N GLY A 260 -15.13 -12.81 3.80
CA GLY A 260 -16.48 -12.36 3.43
C GLY A 260 -17.34 -11.90 4.62
N ILE A 261 -16.73 -11.72 5.79
CA ILE A 261 -17.37 -11.18 6.99
C ILE A 261 -16.88 -9.76 7.20
N TYR A 262 -17.80 -8.87 7.56
CA TYR A 262 -17.54 -7.45 7.71
C TYR A 262 -18.03 -6.94 9.06
N GLY A 263 -17.36 -5.91 9.56
CA GLY A 263 -17.83 -5.10 10.67
C GLY A 263 -18.47 -3.83 10.14
N LYS A 264 -19.53 -3.39 10.80
CA LYS A 264 -20.12 -2.07 10.58
C LYS A 264 -20.56 -1.51 11.93
N LYS A 265 -20.52 -0.18 12.07
CA LYS A 265 -21.04 0.49 13.25
C LYS A 265 -22.57 0.51 13.22
N ASP A 266 -23.18 0.19 14.35
CA ASP A 266 -24.61 0.42 14.57
C ASP A 266 -24.87 1.90 14.91
N PHE A 267 -26.14 2.31 15.02
CA PHE A 267 -26.54 3.69 15.32
C PHE A 267 -26.01 4.22 16.66
N ASP A 268 -25.70 3.32 17.61
CA ASP A 268 -25.09 3.68 18.89
C ASP A 268 -23.55 3.78 18.83
N GLY A 269 -22.96 3.54 17.66
CA GLY A 269 -21.52 3.57 17.42
C GLY A 269 -20.78 2.27 17.74
N SER A 270 -21.47 1.25 18.28
CA SER A 270 -20.87 -0.05 18.57
C SER A 270 -20.60 -0.86 17.30
N TRP A 271 -19.56 -1.70 17.32
CA TRP A 271 -19.22 -2.55 16.19
C TRP A 271 -20.05 -3.82 16.19
N LYS A 272 -20.60 -4.17 15.02
CA LYS A 272 -21.29 -5.44 14.80
C LYS A 272 -20.72 -6.16 13.59
N ALA A 273 -20.48 -7.46 13.76
CA ALA A 273 -20.15 -8.37 12.67
C ALA A 273 -21.41 -8.74 11.87
N LEU A 274 -21.29 -8.77 10.55
CA LEU A 274 -22.33 -9.13 9.60
C LEU A 274 -21.71 -9.74 8.33
N TYR A 275 -22.56 -10.21 7.43
CA TYR A 275 -22.19 -10.63 6.07
C TYR A 275 -23.10 -9.92 5.07
N PRO A 276 -22.64 -9.63 3.84
CA PRO A 276 -23.33 -8.69 2.95
C PRO A 276 -24.76 -9.12 2.59
N ALA A 277 -25.02 -10.42 2.46
CA ALA A 277 -26.35 -10.92 2.12
C ALA A 277 -27.43 -10.66 3.20
N ALA A 278 -27.02 -10.35 4.43
CA ALA A 278 -27.92 -9.99 5.53
C ALA A 278 -28.16 -8.47 5.66
N ASP A 279 -27.55 -7.63 4.81
CA ASP A 279 -27.66 -6.17 4.87
C ASP A 279 -28.52 -5.61 3.73
N GLU A 280 -29.54 -4.85 4.09
CA GLU A 280 -30.43 -4.17 3.13
C GLU A 280 -29.70 -3.10 2.30
N GLU A 281 -28.66 -2.46 2.85
CA GLU A 281 -27.85 -1.49 2.10
C GLU A 281 -27.04 -2.17 1.00
N PHE A 282 -26.54 -3.38 1.24
CA PHE A 282 -25.84 -4.15 0.21
C PHE A 282 -26.77 -4.50 -0.95
N MET A 283 -28.01 -4.91 -0.65
CA MET A 283 -29.02 -5.16 -1.67
C MET A 283 -29.35 -3.89 -2.48
N THR A 284 -29.45 -2.75 -1.80
CA THR A 284 -29.70 -1.45 -2.44
C THR A 284 -28.57 -1.06 -3.38
N MET A 285 -27.32 -1.23 -2.94
CA MET A 285 -26.13 -1.02 -3.76
C MET A 285 -26.12 -1.94 -4.99
N CYS A 286 -26.37 -3.24 -4.82
CA CYS A 286 -26.39 -4.21 -5.92
C CYS A 286 -27.45 -3.87 -6.98
N LYS A 287 -28.65 -3.43 -6.56
CA LYS A 287 -29.70 -2.95 -7.48
C LYS A 287 -29.26 -1.71 -8.25
N LYS A 288 -28.56 -0.77 -7.59
CA LYS A 288 -28.03 0.43 -8.25
C LYS A 288 -26.92 0.08 -9.25
N LEU A 289 -26.03 -0.86 -8.90
CA LEU A 289 -25.00 -1.38 -9.81
C LEU A 289 -25.61 -2.06 -11.03
N GLN A 290 -26.69 -2.85 -10.85
CA GLN A 290 -27.44 -3.44 -11.95
C GLN A 290 -28.02 -2.35 -12.89
N GLU A 291 -28.59 -1.28 -12.33
CA GLU A 291 -29.11 -0.15 -13.11
C GLU A 291 -28.00 0.47 -13.99
N TYR A 292 -26.83 0.76 -13.40
CA TYR A 292 -25.70 1.35 -14.11
C TYR A 292 -25.08 0.38 -15.13
N ASN A 293 -25.04 -0.92 -14.82
CA ASN A 293 -24.57 -1.94 -15.76
C ASN A 293 -25.48 -2.04 -16.98
N LYS A 294 -26.81 -2.03 -16.81
CA LYS A 294 -27.79 -2.07 -17.91
C LYS A 294 -27.67 -0.88 -18.86
N LYS A 295 -27.17 0.26 -18.38
CA LYS A 295 -26.86 1.45 -19.18
C LYS A 295 -25.47 1.41 -19.83
N GLY A 296 -24.63 0.43 -19.48
CA GLY A 296 -23.27 0.26 -19.99
C GLY A 296 -22.22 1.14 -19.31
N TRP A 297 -22.57 1.86 -18.24
CA TRP A 297 -21.73 2.88 -17.60
C TRP A 297 -20.67 2.31 -16.67
N LEU A 298 -20.83 1.07 -16.22
CA LEU A 298 -20.10 0.53 -15.08
C LEU A 298 -18.83 -0.23 -15.48
N LYS A 299 -17.70 0.17 -14.90
CA LYS A 299 -16.45 -0.60 -14.85
C LYS A 299 -16.06 -0.83 -13.39
N ILE A 300 -16.15 -2.08 -12.93
CA ILE A 300 -15.69 -2.48 -11.60
C ILE A 300 -14.39 -3.27 -11.71
N SER A 301 -13.35 -2.84 -11.01
CA SER A 301 -12.12 -3.63 -10.85
C SER A 301 -11.30 -3.17 -9.65
N ASP A 302 -10.78 -4.12 -8.87
CA ASP A 302 -9.78 -3.85 -7.84
C ASP A 302 -8.37 -3.69 -8.44
N TYR A 303 -8.13 -4.30 -9.61
CA TYR A 303 -6.88 -4.17 -10.35
C TYR A 303 -7.08 -3.33 -11.61
N ILE A 304 -6.42 -2.18 -11.67
CA ILE A 304 -6.39 -1.36 -12.87
C ILE A 304 -5.35 -1.94 -13.82
N GLY A 305 -5.78 -2.82 -14.74
CA GLY A 305 -4.91 -3.31 -15.80
C GLY A 305 -4.42 -2.17 -16.71
N LEU A 306 -3.28 -2.38 -17.38
CA LEU A 306 -2.57 -1.35 -18.17
C LEU A 306 -3.51 -0.52 -19.06
N GLY A 307 -4.45 -1.15 -19.77
CA GLY A 307 -5.38 -0.43 -20.66
C GLY A 307 -6.31 0.54 -19.93
N ILE A 308 -6.85 0.18 -18.76
CA ILE A 308 -7.68 1.10 -17.96
C ILE A 308 -6.81 2.17 -17.32
N GLN A 309 -5.58 1.82 -16.91
CA GLN A 309 -4.64 2.75 -16.29
C GLN A 309 -4.28 3.89 -17.23
N GLU A 310 -4.06 3.60 -18.51
CA GLU A 310 -3.80 4.61 -19.55
C GLU A 310 -4.99 5.57 -19.71
N ILE A 311 -6.21 5.03 -19.84
CA ILE A 311 -7.45 5.83 -19.96
C ILE A 311 -7.62 6.75 -18.74
N VAL A 312 -7.48 6.21 -17.53
CA VAL A 312 -7.64 6.98 -16.29
C VAL A 312 -6.53 8.03 -16.15
N ALA A 313 -5.27 7.70 -16.46
CA ALA A 313 -4.15 8.65 -16.41
C ALA A 313 -4.31 9.82 -17.39
N GLU A 314 -4.95 9.58 -18.54
CA GLU A 314 -5.36 10.61 -19.49
C GLU A 314 -6.58 11.43 -19.04
N GLY A 315 -7.18 11.10 -17.89
CA GLY A 315 -8.34 11.80 -17.35
C GLY A 315 -9.65 11.41 -18.02
N ASN A 316 -9.67 10.34 -18.82
CA ASN A 316 -10.83 9.92 -19.60
C ASN A 316 -11.82 9.09 -18.75
N PHE A 317 -12.27 9.68 -17.64
CA PHE A 317 -13.34 9.14 -16.79
C PHE A 317 -14.28 10.26 -16.32
N ILE A 318 -15.57 9.99 -16.19
CA ILE A 318 -16.51 10.96 -15.60
C ILE A 318 -16.49 10.83 -14.08
N PHE A 319 -16.81 9.64 -13.56
CA PHE A 319 -16.81 9.34 -12.13
C PHE A 319 -15.78 8.28 -11.80
N TRP A 320 -14.99 8.55 -10.76
CA TRP A 320 -14.00 7.63 -10.25
C TRP A 320 -14.19 7.42 -8.75
N PHE A 321 -14.39 6.17 -8.34
CA PHE A 321 -14.49 5.80 -6.93
C PHE A 321 -13.47 4.74 -6.56
N ASN A 322 -12.35 5.16 -5.98
CA ASN A 322 -11.28 4.23 -5.62
C ASN A 322 -10.46 4.73 -4.43
N ASN A 323 -9.49 3.92 -4.01
CA ASN A 323 -8.42 4.37 -3.16
C ASN A 323 -7.65 5.48 -3.86
N ILE A 324 -7.53 6.63 -3.22
CA ILE A 324 -6.71 7.74 -3.69
C ILE A 324 -5.74 8.10 -2.58
N LYS A 325 -4.45 7.80 -2.79
CA LYS A 325 -3.36 8.18 -1.88
C LYS A 325 -3.50 9.67 -1.53
N ASP A 326 -3.31 10.02 -0.26
CA ASP A 326 -3.52 11.40 0.19
C ASP A 326 -2.64 12.42 -0.53
N ALA A 327 -1.37 12.07 -0.77
CA ALA A 327 -0.44 12.85 -1.58
C ALA A 327 -0.90 13.06 -3.04
N ASN A 328 -1.79 12.21 -3.55
CA ASN A 328 -2.33 12.30 -4.91
C ASN A 328 -3.66 13.07 -4.98
N MET A 329 -4.25 13.51 -3.86
CA MET A 329 -5.44 14.35 -3.90
C MET A 329 -5.43 15.38 -2.78
N VAL A 330 -5.26 16.64 -3.17
CA VAL A 330 -5.21 17.81 -2.28
C VAL A 330 -6.18 18.86 -2.80
N GLY A 331 -7.14 19.24 -1.94
CA GLY A 331 -8.26 20.09 -2.34
C GLY A 331 -9.09 19.44 -3.45
N ASN A 332 -9.45 20.22 -4.46
CA ASN A 332 -10.24 19.78 -5.63
C ASN A 332 -9.35 19.36 -6.81
N LYS A 333 -8.18 18.81 -6.53
CA LYS A 333 -7.23 18.34 -7.55
C LYS A 333 -6.78 16.93 -7.26
N ILE A 334 -6.62 16.14 -8.30
CA ILE A 334 -6.06 14.78 -8.24
C ILE A 334 -4.86 14.66 -9.18
N LYS A 335 -3.86 13.91 -8.74
CA LYS A 335 -2.70 13.49 -9.54
C LYS A 335 -2.91 12.07 -10.03
N LEU A 336 -2.83 11.87 -11.34
CA LEU A 336 -2.95 10.56 -11.99
C LEU A 336 -1.67 10.24 -12.73
N SER A 337 -1.29 8.96 -12.72
CA SER A 337 -0.05 8.47 -13.29
C SER A 337 -0.29 7.14 -14.01
N ALA A 338 0.43 6.91 -15.11
CA ALA A 338 0.55 5.60 -15.73
C ALA A 338 2.03 5.22 -15.80
N TYR A 339 2.32 3.92 -15.81
CA TYR A 339 3.67 3.34 -15.69
C TYR A 339 4.73 3.97 -16.62
N TYR A 340 4.34 4.50 -17.78
CA TYR A 340 5.21 5.16 -18.76
C TYR A 340 4.77 6.60 -19.12
N ALA A 341 3.77 7.14 -18.42
CA ALA A 341 3.21 8.45 -18.72
C ALA A 341 3.66 9.49 -17.68
N VAL A 342 3.76 10.74 -18.13
CA VAL A 342 3.99 11.88 -17.24
C VAL A 342 2.79 12.03 -16.31
N ASP A 343 3.06 12.25 -15.03
CA ASP A 343 2.04 12.58 -14.02
C ASP A 343 1.19 13.78 -14.48
N ARG A 344 -0.14 13.67 -14.35
CA ARG A 344 -1.10 14.71 -14.74
C ARG A 344 -1.99 15.12 -13.59
N ILE A 345 -2.33 16.40 -13.56
CA ILE A 345 -3.21 16.98 -12.55
C ILE A 345 -4.54 17.36 -13.20
N TYR A 346 -5.63 16.91 -12.61
CA TYR A 346 -7.00 17.24 -13.02
C TYR A 346 -7.72 17.95 -11.89
N GLU A 347 -8.56 18.94 -12.24
CA GLU A 347 -9.57 19.45 -11.30
C GLU A 347 -10.72 18.46 -11.21
N VAL A 348 -11.21 18.25 -9.98
CA VAL A 348 -12.35 17.38 -9.70
C VAL A 348 -13.38 18.07 -8.83
N ILE A 349 -14.61 17.59 -8.91
CA ILE A 349 -15.66 17.85 -7.91
C ILE A 349 -15.68 16.63 -6.99
N ARG A 350 -15.65 16.84 -5.67
CA ARG A 350 -15.58 15.71 -4.71
C ARG A 350 -16.97 15.26 -4.33
N GLY A 351 -17.18 13.95 -4.35
CA GLY A 351 -18.36 13.29 -3.79
C GLY A 351 -18.07 12.78 -2.39
N ASP A 352 -18.66 11.63 -2.06
CA ASP A 352 -18.40 10.92 -0.81
C ASP A 352 -16.91 10.58 -0.62
N ILE A 353 -16.40 10.84 0.59
CA ILE A 353 -15.04 10.50 0.99
C ILE A 353 -15.10 9.68 2.26
N TRP A 354 -14.42 8.54 2.23
CA TRP A 354 -14.22 7.68 3.38
C TRP A 354 -12.75 7.74 3.82
N TYR A 355 -12.53 8.26 5.04
CA TYR A 355 -11.20 8.48 5.63
C TYR A 355 -10.61 7.22 6.29
N GLY A 356 -11.44 6.19 6.45
CA GLY A 356 -11.02 4.85 6.80
C GLY A 356 -10.82 4.57 8.27
N TYR A 357 -10.68 3.26 8.53
CA TYR A 357 -10.40 2.75 9.86
C TYR A 357 -8.92 2.36 10.00
N TYR A 358 -8.36 2.45 11.20
CA TYR A 358 -7.00 1.97 11.53
C TYR A 358 -7.08 0.82 12.54
N PRO A 359 -6.09 -0.09 12.62
CA PRO A 359 -4.79 -0.10 11.90
C PRO A 359 -4.84 -0.78 10.53
N THR A 360 -4.63 -0.09 9.39
CA THR A 360 -4.58 -0.77 8.05
C THR A 360 -3.18 -0.90 7.45
N ARG A 361 -2.16 -0.29 8.06
CA ARG A 361 -0.82 -0.10 7.47
C ARG A 361 0.32 -0.54 8.39
N GLU A 362 0.21 -1.73 8.97
CA GLU A 362 1.26 -2.36 9.80
C GLU A 362 2.30 -3.15 8.98
N SER A 363 2.55 -2.71 7.75
CA SER A 363 3.55 -3.27 6.83
C SER A 363 4.80 -2.39 6.80
N LEU A 364 5.89 -2.89 6.20
CA LEU A 364 7.14 -2.13 6.01
C LEU A 364 7.68 -1.50 7.32
N VAL A 365 7.62 -2.26 8.41
CA VAL A 365 8.07 -1.78 9.74
C VAL A 365 9.55 -2.09 9.92
N TYR A 366 10.35 -1.09 10.27
CA TYR A 366 11.79 -1.24 10.48
C TYR A 366 12.12 -1.20 11.96
N GLY A 367 12.75 -2.26 12.44
CA GLY A 367 13.12 -2.42 13.85
C GLY A 367 14.61 -2.71 14.03
N VAL A 368 15.14 -2.30 15.18
CA VAL A 368 16.52 -2.57 15.60
C VAL A 368 16.61 -3.98 16.18
N THR A 369 17.60 -4.76 15.76
CA THR A 369 17.69 -6.16 16.15
C THR A 369 18.19 -6.35 17.59
N THR A 370 17.71 -7.41 18.26
CA THR A 370 18.14 -7.76 19.62
C THR A 370 19.60 -8.23 19.69
N TRP A 371 20.21 -8.61 18.57
CA TRP A 371 21.60 -9.08 18.50
C TRP A 371 22.57 -8.04 17.91
N SER A 372 22.08 -6.85 17.52
CA SER A 372 22.96 -5.74 17.15
C SER A 372 23.93 -5.43 18.29
N LYS A 373 25.20 -5.20 17.95
CA LYS A 373 26.21 -4.70 18.89
C LYS A 373 26.18 -3.18 19.05
N TYR A 374 25.38 -2.51 18.23
CA TYR A 374 25.31 -1.06 18.08
C TYR A 374 23.87 -0.57 18.19
N GLN A 375 23.09 -1.12 19.12
CA GLN A 375 21.65 -0.84 19.26
C GLN A 375 21.35 0.65 19.45
N LYS A 376 22.18 1.36 20.23
CA LYS A 376 22.01 2.80 20.45
C LYS A 376 22.25 3.57 19.14
N GLU A 377 23.34 3.27 18.44
CA GLU A 377 23.69 3.91 17.18
C GLU A 377 22.65 3.60 16.08
N ALA A 378 22.08 2.40 16.07
CA ALA A 378 21.00 2.02 15.16
C ALA A 378 19.70 2.80 15.44
N LEU A 379 19.35 2.99 16.72
CA LEU A 379 18.23 3.86 17.11
C LEU A 379 18.48 5.32 16.73
N ASP A 380 19.69 5.83 16.99
CA ASP A 380 20.11 7.18 16.59
C ASP A 380 20.06 7.37 15.07
N LEU A 381 20.52 6.39 14.28
CA LEU A 381 20.43 6.39 12.82
C LEU A 381 18.97 6.48 12.34
N ILE A 382 18.10 5.62 12.86
CA ILE A 382 16.68 5.64 12.51
C ILE A 382 16.09 7.02 12.83
N ALA A 383 16.31 7.51 14.04
CA ALA A 383 15.73 8.77 14.47
C ALA A 383 16.28 9.98 13.69
N LEU A 384 17.57 9.98 13.31
CA LEU A 384 18.14 10.98 12.40
C LEU A 384 17.46 10.94 11.03
N ILE A 385 17.32 9.77 10.41
CA ILE A 385 16.60 9.64 9.12
C ILE A 385 15.18 10.19 9.25
N GLN A 386 14.50 9.89 10.36
CA GLN A 386 13.11 10.30 10.56
C GLN A 386 12.93 11.79 10.91
N THR A 387 14.00 12.51 11.26
CA THR A 387 13.87 13.87 11.82
C THR A 387 14.72 14.93 11.14
N GLU A 388 15.69 14.54 10.33
CA GLU A 388 16.55 15.43 9.58
C GLU A 388 16.17 15.42 8.09
N GLU A 389 15.53 16.51 7.65
CA GLU A 389 15.00 16.66 6.29
C GLU A 389 16.05 16.38 5.21
N GLU A 390 17.30 16.86 5.40
CA GLU A 390 18.39 16.66 4.43
C GLU A 390 18.75 15.18 4.25
N LEU A 391 18.73 14.39 5.32
CA LEU A 391 19.01 12.95 5.25
C LEU A 391 17.88 12.20 4.53
N SER A 392 16.63 12.53 4.85
CA SER A 392 15.47 11.95 4.17
C SER A 392 15.40 12.35 2.69
N ASN A 393 15.64 13.62 2.35
CA ASN A 393 15.68 14.09 0.96
C ASN A 393 16.83 13.46 0.17
N LEU A 394 18.00 13.28 0.78
CA LEU A 394 19.14 12.66 0.10
C LEU A 394 18.83 11.20 -0.27
N LEU A 395 18.23 10.44 0.64
CA LEU A 395 17.82 9.06 0.38
C LEU A 395 16.64 8.95 -0.60
N LEU A 396 15.76 9.97 -0.62
CA LEU A 396 14.57 9.97 -1.47
C LEU A 396 14.83 10.47 -2.89
N TYR A 397 15.47 11.64 -3.02
CA TYR A 397 15.66 12.37 -4.28
C TYR A 397 17.10 12.33 -4.80
N GLY A 398 18.06 11.92 -3.97
CA GLY A 398 19.49 12.00 -4.29
C GLY A 398 20.09 13.39 -4.06
N ILE A 399 21.14 13.69 -4.82
CA ILE A 399 21.91 14.95 -4.79
C ILE A 399 21.26 15.98 -5.74
N GLU A 400 20.96 17.18 -5.23
CA GLU A 400 20.42 18.30 -6.01
C GLU A 400 21.42 18.76 -7.10
N GLY A 401 20.92 19.03 -8.30
CA GLY A 401 21.71 19.40 -9.48
C GLY A 401 22.25 18.20 -10.28
N GLU A 402 22.28 17.02 -9.68
CA GLU A 402 22.67 15.76 -10.33
C GLU A 402 21.43 14.89 -10.60
N HIS A 403 20.60 14.70 -9.59
CA HIS A 403 19.45 13.79 -9.63
C HIS A 403 18.11 14.52 -9.76
N TYR A 404 17.98 15.68 -9.11
CA TYR A 404 16.78 16.51 -9.18
C TYR A 404 17.14 17.99 -9.13
N VAL A 405 16.18 18.85 -9.46
CA VAL A 405 16.24 20.30 -9.20
C VAL A 405 15.07 20.72 -8.33
N TYR A 406 15.30 21.65 -7.39
CA TYR A 406 14.23 22.24 -6.60
C TYR A 406 13.85 23.60 -7.18
N GLN A 407 12.63 23.70 -7.72
CA GLN A 407 12.14 24.91 -8.36
C GLN A 407 10.68 25.17 -7.97
N ASP A 408 10.34 26.44 -7.72
CA ASP A 408 8.98 26.87 -7.39
C ASP A 408 8.37 26.12 -6.18
N GLY A 409 9.22 25.76 -5.21
CA GLY A 409 8.81 25.03 -4.00
C GLY A 409 8.53 23.54 -4.22
N LYS A 410 8.90 22.97 -5.38
CA LYS A 410 8.67 21.56 -5.70
C LYS A 410 9.91 20.90 -6.28
N VAL A 411 10.04 19.60 -6.04
CA VAL A 411 11.06 18.74 -6.66
C VAL A 411 10.67 18.43 -8.10
N ILE A 412 11.63 18.55 -9.01
CA ILE A 412 11.55 18.12 -10.40
C ILE A 412 12.69 17.13 -10.66
N GLU A 413 12.36 15.86 -10.90
CA GLU A 413 13.34 14.81 -11.21
C GLU A 413 13.97 15.03 -12.58
N LEU A 414 15.28 14.81 -12.70
CA LEU A 414 15.99 14.93 -13.97
C LEU A 414 15.89 13.62 -14.79
N PRO A 415 15.77 13.68 -16.13
CA PRO A 415 15.33 12.52 -16.95
C PRO A 415 16.36 11.40 -17.13
N ASN A 416 17.57 11.54 -16.59
CA ASN A 416 18.65 10.59 -16.83
C ASN A 416 18.79 9.68 -15.62
N GLU A 417 18.22 8.50 -15.74
CA GLU A 417 18.33 7.36 -14.81
C GLU A 417 17.66 7.58 -13.44
N TYR A 418 17.16 6.49 -12.88
CA TYR A 418 16.30 6.48 -11.71
C TYR A 418 17.19 6.26 -10.49
N HIS A 419 17.39 7.29 -9.67
CA HIS A 419 18.49 7.33 -8.68
C HIS A 419 18.02 7.46 -7.22
N GLY A 420 16.74 7.68 -7.01
CA GLY A 420 16.09 7.62 -5.70
C GLY A 420 15.58 6.21 -5.40
N MET A 421 15.20 5.96 -4.13
CA MET A 421 14.40 4.77 -3.83
C MET A 421 13.11 4.81 -4.64
N GLY A 422 12.95 3.86 -5.57
CA GLY A 422 11.69 3.66 -6.26
C GLY A 422 10.53 3.42 -5.33
N ASP A 423 9.30 3.69 -5.80
CA ASP A 423 8.10 3.76 -4.95
C ASP A 423 8.35 4.48 -3.59
N LYS A 424 9.26 5.47 -3.60
CA LYS A 424 9.43 6.69 -2.79
C LYS A 424 9.28 6.66 -1.26
N PHE A 425 8.98 5.56 -0.58
CA PHE A 425 8.51 5.64 0.81
C PHE A 425 9.00 4.55 1.75
N MET A 426 10.22 4.04 1.63
CA MET A 426 10.58 2.84 2.40
C MET A 426 11.48 3.03 3.63
N ILE A 427 12.37 4.01 3.71
CA ILE A 427 13.17 4.22 4.94
C ILE A 427 13.12 5.65 5.48
N ILE A 428 12.65 6.58 4.67
CA ILE A 428 12.64 8.02 4.97
C ILE A 428 11.39 8.42 5.74
N ASN A 429 11.38 9.63 6.31
CA ASN A 429 10.14 10.23 6.82
C ASN A 429 9.51 11.14 5.75
N PRO A 430 8.41 10.72 5.10
CA PRO A 430 7.77 11.52 4.06
C PRO A 430 7.12 12.82 4.56
N ASN A 431 6.88 12.95 5.86
CA ASN A 431 6.29 14.15 6.45
C ASN A 431 7.26 15.33 6.50
N ILE A 432 8.57 15.10 6.35
CA ILE A 432 9.62 16.12 6.45
C ILE A 432 10.39 16.32 5.15
N THR A 433 10.14 15.51 4.11
CA THR A 433 10.81 15.70 2.83
C THR A 433 10.27 16.92 2.08
N LEU A 434 11.00 17.39 1.07
CA LEU A 434 10.49 18.41 0.16
C LEU A 434 9.15 17.96 -0.44
N SER A 435 8.31 18.93 -0.80
CA SER A 435 7.01 18.63 -1.39
C SER A 435 7.15 18.31 -2.88
N GLU A 436 6.41 17.31 -3.34
CA GLU A 436 6.23 17.06 -4.77
C GLU A 436 4.81 17.39 -5.24
N PHE A 437 4.66 17.84 -6.48
CA PHE A 437 3.36 18.02 -7.14
C PHE A 437 2.30 18.76 -6.28
N LEU A 438 1.28 18.03 -5.81
CA LEU A 438 0.14 18.51 -5.03
C LEU A 438 0.39 18.50 -3.52
N GLU A 439 1.50 17.92 -3.05
CA GLU A 439 1.78 17.81 -1.62
C GLU A 439 1.81 19.20 -0.97
N PRO A 440 1.20 19.34 0.23
CA PRO A 440 1.20 20.60 0.97
C PRO A 440 2.59 20.91 1.53
N ASP A 441 2.95 22.18 1.63
CA ASP A 441 4.25 22.59 2.15
C ASP A 441 4.45 22.15 3.62
N ASP A 442 3.40 22.22 4.45
CA ASP A 442 3.37 21.61 5.79
C ASP A 442 2.69 20.23 5.74
N LYS A 443 3.45 19.21 5.33
CA LYS A 443 2.98 17.83 5.27
C LYS A 443 2.56 17.29 6.63
N LEU A 444 3.39 17.46 7.66
CA LEU A 444 3.10 16.94 8.99
C LEU A 444 1.81 17.54 9.58
N GLY A 445 1.62 18.86 9.46
CA GLY A 445 0.40 19.53 9.91
C GLY A 445 -0.84 19.04 9.16
N TYR A 446 -0.73 18.87 7.83
CA TYR A 446 -1.80 18.32 7.00
C TYR A 446 -2.20 16.90 7.43
N TYR A 447 -1.23 16.01 7.60
CA TYR A 447 -1.51 14.62 7.99
C TYR A 447 -1.98 14.49 9.44
N LYS A 448 -1.54 15.36 10.35
CA LYS A 448 -2.10 15.45 11.71
C LYS A 448 -3.56 15.89 11.72
N GLU A 449 -3.95 16.82 10.85
CA GLU A 449 -5.36 17.22 10.71
C GLU A 449 -6.19 16.10 10.09
N LEU A 450 -5.67 15.46 9.04
CA LEU A 450 -6.33 14.34 8.38
C LEU A 450 -6.58 13.18 9.36
N ALA A 451 -5.60 12.88 10.21
CA ALA A 451 -5.67 11.80 11.20
C ALA A 451 -6.81 11.94 12.21
N LYS A 452 -7.35 13.14 12.43
CA LYS A 452 -8.51 13.35 13.30
C LYS A 452 -9.80 12.71 12.77
N ASN A 453 -9.83 12.37 11.48
CA ASN A 453 -10.97 11.70 10.84
C ASN A 453 -10.86 10.17 10.87
N TYR A 454 -9.76 9.61 11.40
CA TYR A 454 -9.56 8.17 11.42
C TYR A 454 -10.23 7.56 12.64
N GLU A 455 -10.88 6.41 12.42
CA GLU A 455 -11.56 5.68 13.47
C GLU A 455 -10.89 4.34 13.72
N TYR A 456 -10.80 3.92 14.98
CA TYR A 456 -10.26 2.60 15.30
C TYR A 456 -11.20 1.48 14.83
N ASN A 457 -10.63 0.44 14.21
CA ASN A 457 -11.32 -0.78 13.84
C ASN A 457 -10.83 -1.98 14.66
N PRO A 458 -11.70 -2.57 15.50
CA PRO A 458 -11.36 -3.74 16.30
C PRO A 458 -11.21 -5.03 15.48
N ALA A 459 -11.64 -5.08 14.21
CA ALA A 459 -11.53 -6.29 13.37
C ALA A 459 -10.09 -6.80 13.20
N TYR A 460 -9.11 -5.92 13.37
CA TYR A 460 -7.70 -6.26 13.27
C TYR A 460 -7.23 -7.22 14.37
N SER A 461 -7.82 -7.11 15.55
CA SER A 461 -7.48 -7.93 16.72
C SER A 461 -8.29 -9.23 16.83
N MET A 462 -9.11 -9.53 15.83
CA MET A 462 -9.96 -10.73 15.82
C MET A 462 -9.14 -12.01 15.64
N ASP A 463 -9.31 -12.97 16.56
CA ASP A 463 -8.77 -14.32 16.41
C ASP A 463 -9.70 -15.16 15.53
N ARG A 464 -9.16 -15.56 14.37
CA ARG A 464 -9.84 -16.35 13.35
C ARG A 464 -9.41 -17.81 13.38
N THR A 465 -8.32 -18.12 14.10
CA THR A 465 -7.67 -19.44 14.13
C THR A 465 -8.64 -20.59 14.41
N PRO A 466 -9.60 -20.45 15.37
CA PRO A 466 -10.53 -21.54 15.69
C PRO A 466 -11.50 -21.90 14.55
N TYR A 467 -11.69 -21.00 13.57
CA TYR A 467 -12.76 -21.10 12.56
C TYR A 467 -12.25 -21.17 11.12
N LEU A 468 -10.93 -21.20 10.90
CA LEU A 468 -10.32 -21.03 9.57
C LEU A 468 -10.91 -21.95 8.48
N GLU A 469 -11.14 -23.22 8.79
CA GLU A 469 -11.67 -24.16 7.78
C GLU A 469 -13.12 -23.86 7.42
N GLN A 470 -13.95 -23.47 8.39
CA GLN A 470 -15.34 -23.06 8.12
C GLN A 470 -15.38 -21.73 7.36
N LEU A 471 -14.53 -20.78 7.75
CA LEU A 471 -14.40 -19.47 7.08
C LEU A 471 -14.03 -19.61 5.59
N LYS A 472 -13.14 -20.54 5.24
CA LYS A 472 -12.81 -20.85 3.82
C LYS A 472 -13.99 -21.38 3.03
N VAL A 473 -14.83 -22.22 3.64
CA VAL A 473 -16.05 -22.73 3.00
C VAL A 473 -17.04 -21.60 2.76
N LEU A 474 -17.27 -20.74 3.76
CA LEU A 474 -18.15 -19.57 3.65
C LEU A 474 -17.67 -18.59 2.56
N LEU A 475 -16.36 -18.30 2.52
CA LEU A 475 -15.77 -17.44 1.50
C LEU A 475 -16.00 -18.00 0.10
N THR A 476 -15.78 -19.30 -0.11
CA THR A 476 -16.03 -19.95 -1.42
C THR A 476 -17.47 -19.76 -1.87
N ILE A 477 -18.44 -19.96 -0.97
CA ILE A 477 -19.87 -19.76 -1.29
C ILE A 477 -20.13 -18.30 -1.66
N TYR A 478 -19.55 -17.35 -0.93
CA TYR A 478 -19.73 -15.93 -1.20
C TYR A 478 -19.12 -15.49 -2.54
N GLU A 479 -17.91 -15.94 -2.86
CA GLU A 479 -17.19 -15.61 -4.10
C GLU A 479 -17.93 -16.09 -5.36
N GLU A 480 -18.73 -17.15 -5.28
CA GLU A 480 -19.57 -17.63 -6.38
C GLU A 480 -20.63 -16.59 -6.83
N TYR A 481 -21.05 -15.69 -5.94
CA TYR A 481 -22.07 -14.68 -6.22
C TYR A 481 -21.50 -13.26 -6.32
N GLU A 482 -20.44 -12.99 -5.57
CA GLU A 482 -19.92 -11.65 -5.38
C GLU A 482 -19.69 -10.90 -6.69
N THR A 483 -18.96 -11.52 -7.63
CA THR A 483 -18.59 -10.84 -8.89
C THR A 483 -19.84 -10.39 -9.65
N GLY A 484 -20.85 -11.24 -9.76
CA GLY A 484 -22.08 -10.89 -10.48
C GLY A 484 -22.91 -9.84 -9.78
N LEU A 485 -22.92 -9.84 -8.44
CA LEU A 485 -23.64 -8.84 -7.63
C LEU A 485 -22.98 -7.47 -7.74
N LEU A 486 -21.65 -7.41 -7.63
CA LEU A 486 -20.88 -6.16 -7.68
C LEU A 486 -20.73 -5.58 -9.08
N THR A 487 -20.76 -6.42 -10.11
CA THR A 487 -20.77 -5.95 -11.51
C THR A 487 -22.17 -5.69 -12.04
N GLY A 488 -23.23 -6.01 -11.27
CA GLY A 488 -24.61 -5.78 -11.66
C GLY A 488 -25.12 -6.71 -12.78
N THR A 489 -24.54 -7.89 -12.94
CA THR A 489 -24.86 -8.81 -14.06
C THR A 489 -26.00 -9.79 -13.74
N TYR A 490 -26.43 -9.91 -12.49
CA TYR A 490 -27.64 -10.68 -12.16
C TYR A 490 -28.88 -9.95 -12.68
N GLU A 491 -29.77 -10.65 -13.38
CA GLU A 491 -31.07 -10.07 -13.79
C GLU A 491 -32.03 -9.92 -12.62
N ASP A 492 -31.98 -10.83 -11.65
CA ASP A 492 -32.75 -10.78 -10.41
C ASP A 492 -31.79 -10.77 -9.20
N VAL A 493 -31.49 -9.55 -8.75
CA VAL A 493 -30.58 -9.30 -7.61
C VAL A 493 -31.16 -9.84 -6.31
N GLU A 494 -32.48 -9.72 -6.11
CA GLU A 494 -33.13 -10.18 -4.86
C GLU A 494 -33.05 -11.71 -4.75
N ALA A 495 -33.35 -12.42 -5.84
CA ALA A 495 -33.25 -13.88 -5.86
C ALA A 495 -31.80 -14.37 -5.65
N ALA A 496 -30.81 -13.69 -6.26
CA ALA A 496 -29.41 -14.03 -6.08
C ALA A 496 -28.95 -13.85 -4.63
N ILE A 497 -29.31 -12.72 -3.99
CA ILE A 497 -28.97 -12.46 -2.58
C ILE A 497 -29.70 -13.43 -1.65
N ALA A 498 -30.97 -13.74 -1.90
CA ALA A 498 -31.74 -14.68 -1.08
C ALA A 498 -31.15 -16.10 -1.11
N GLU A 499 -30.71 -16.58 -2.28
CA GLU A 499 -30.05 -17.88 -2.39
C GLU A 499 -28.67 -17.88 -1.73
N LEU A 500 -27.90 -16.79 -1.88
CA LEU A 500 -26.63 -16.62 -1.18
C LEU A 500 -26.81 -16.68 0.35
N ASP A 501 -27.75 -15.91 0.90
CA ASP A 501 -28.08 -15.90 2.33
C ASP A 501 -28.43 -17.30 2.84
N LYS A 502 -29.32 -18.01 2.12
CA LYS A 502 -29.70 -19.38 2.44
C LYS A 502 -28.49 -20.32 2.48
N ARG A 503 -27.62 -20.29 1.47
CA ARG A 503 -26.44 -21.18 1.41
C ARG A 503 -25.43 -20.88 2.51
N LEU A 504 -25.22 -19.60 2.86
CA LEU A 504 -24.35 -19.21 3.96
C LEU A 504 -24.91 -19.69 5.31
N LYS A 505 -26.23 -19.57 5.52
CA LYS A 505 -26.91 -20.11 6.71
C LYS A 505 -26.80 -21.63 6.82
N GLU A 506 -27.01 -22.36 5.73
CA GLU A 506 -26.80 -23.83 5.68
C GLU A 506 -25.36 -24.23 5.99
N ALA A 507 -24.37 -23.39 5.63
CA ALA A 507 -22.96 -23.57 5.96
C ALA A 507 -22.57 -23.07 7.38
N GLY A 508 -23.54 -22.58 8.16
CA GLY A 508 -23.35 -22.23 9.57
C GLY A 508 -22.79 -20.83 9.83
N ILE A 509 -23.00 -19.86 8.93
CA ILE A 509 -22.49 -18.48 9.10
C ILE A 509 -22.94 -17.83 10.42
N GLU A 510 -24.14 -18.13 10.91
CA GLU A 510 -24.68 -17.55 12.14
C GLU A 510 -23.79 -17.82 13.36
N GLN A 511 -23.22 -19.03 13.45
CA GLN A 511 -22.30 -19.39 14.54
C GLN A 511 -21.01 -18.55 14.51
N ILE A 512 -20.54 -18.21 13.30
CA ILE A 512 -19.37 -17.37 13.12
C ILE A 512 -19.67 -15.92 13.48
N ILE A 513 -20.82 -15.39 13.04
CA ILE A 513 -21.26 -14.03 13.39
C ILE A 513 -21.40 -13.86 14.90
N ASP A 514 -22.00 -14.83 15.60
CA ASP A 514 -22.09 -14.82 17.06
C ASP A 514 -20.72 -14.85 17.74
N ALA A 515 -19.79 -15.67 17.22
CA ALA A 515 -18.43 -15.74 17.74
C ALA A 515 -17.67 -14.43 17.53
N TYR A 516 -17.83 -13.80 16.37
CA TYR A 516 -17.19 -12.52 16.05
C TYR A 516 -17.75 -11.40 16.92
N ASN A 517 -19.07 -11.32 17.09
CA ASN A 517 -19.70 -10.33 17.97
C ASN A 517 -19.27 -10.46 19.44
N LYS A 518 -19.02 -11.69 19.93
CA LYS A 518 -18.45 -11.90 21.27
C LYS A 518 -17.02 -11.36 21.41
N GLN A 519 -16.20 -11.49 20.37
CA GLN A 519 -14.85 -10.91 20.38
C GLN A 519 -14.92 -9.38 20.34
N LEU A 520 -15.78 -8.81 19.48
CA LEU A 520 -15.98 -7.37 19.38
C LEU A 520 -16.39 -6.75 20.73
N GLN A 521 -17.27 -7.40 21.50
CA GLN A 521 -17.65 -6.95 22.84
C GLN A 521 -16.49 -6.83 23.83
N VAL A 522 -15.41 -7.59 23.63
CA VAL A 522 -14.21 -7.54 24.48
C VAL A 522 -13.22 -6.48 23.99
N LEU A 523 -13.20 -6.21 22.68
CA LEU A 523 -12.24 -5.34 22.02
C LEU A 523 -12.65 -3.87 21.95
N GLN A 524 -13.95 -3.58 22.07
CA GLN A 524 -14.53 -2.25 21.84
C GLN A 524 -14.68 -1.38 23.09
#